data_AF-A0ABC8QYW4-F1
#
_entry.id   AF-A0ABC8QYW4-F1
#
_cell.length_a   1.000
_cell.length_b   1.000
_cell.length_c   1.000
_cell.angle_alpha   90.00
_cell.angle_beta   90.00
_cell.angle_gamma   90.00
#
_symmetry.space_group_name_H-M   'P 1'
#
loop_
_entity.id
_entity.type
_entity.pdbx_description
1 polymer ?
#
loop_
_entity_poly.entity_id
_entity_poly.type
_entity_poly.pdbx_seq_one_letter_code
_entity_poly.pdbx_strand_id
1 'polypeptide(L)'
;MVGLPYDCLVNPVGAVRLTFEKAVASGKDPATFDGKDWGATDLFREFLFDNGGLSQVPFLNPMTIKWIQSNTLVRFRGMIQDMLGNEFYVGAYKDGATWRTNKFADVPQFPMGSSSDMRIWERRLLYCVPVPGQNSWTQTSSEAMRNPYSNITSPYGEKRPREEITATTCDVDMQALDHEFEGSQCTKKMRGDGVPSQSTYPQESSVERTCSDVCMGPDFERNSFPCLVKIYDSVESELKLNDVFEFIGVLTFDPEVTTDKDKSDESLNGFFEDALVHLPPSKVPRLHCLVHRKLAIHDFLSGSHTLEPKSHLVKGVREGLLRHLTDVLGNDAVAAQFVLLHLLSRVHARVDSLAVGKFSLNLTSFSKETVSVFGNGLNLAINNLVPFTQCIPLTVDYLNSVTLAPRKDYQANRLVSGVLQLADGSHLTIDETQLQAGTLNSTGVDNARTLKNLVELQKVEYDFTYYKMEMAADIQLLIVSEGKSNILPADLVLPFHPSSVDSSEVVDAETLKAWRWYLATLRSLPHSIEPEMQKVVEDDLVAARQADRSLGSQDFSRWLTMGRLMSASFGEICLTLEHWQLVKELERLRRERFQGTT
;
A
#
# COMPACT_ATOMS: atom_id res chain seq x y z
N MET A 1 10.78 -26.45 18.02
CA MET A 1 11.12 -26.30 19.45
C MET A 1 9.94 -25.59 20.09
N VAL A 2 9.25 -26.20 21.07
CA VAL A 2 8.02 -25.60 21.62
C VAL A 2 8.43 -24.47 22.57
N GLY A 3 7.98 -23.24 22.28
CA GLY A 3 8.24 -22.07 23.14
C GLY A 3 7.62 -22.23 24.53
N LEU A 4 8.01 -21.38 25.47
CA LEU A 4 7.45 -21.41 26.83
C LEU A 4 5.92 -21.28 26.78
N PRO A 5 5.18 -21.82 27.76
CA PRO A 5 3.71 -21.84 27.70
C PRO A 5 3.09 -20.44 27.62
N TYR A 6 3.79 -19.42 28.13
CA TYR A 6 3.42 -17.99 28.13
C TYR A 6 4.13 -17.15 27.06
N ASP A 7 4.74 -17.78 26.06
CA ASP A 7 5.48 -17.08 25.00
C ASP A 7 4.54 -16.51 23.93
N CYS A 8 4.25 -15.22 24.04
CA CYS A 8 3.38 -14.51 23.10
C CYS A 8 3.98 -14.33 21.69
N LEU A 9 5.29 -14.53 21.51
CA LEU A 9 5.97 -14.38 20.21
C LEU A 9 6.08 -15.70 19.46
N VAL A 10 6.65 -16.72 20.10
CA VAL A 10 6.97 -18.01 19.48
C VAL A 10 5.82 -19.02 19.63
N ASN A 11 4.94 -18.83 20.62
CA ASN A 11 3.80 -19.73 20.88
C ASN A 11 2.50 -18.99 21.26
N PRO A 12 2.05 -17.98 20.48
CA PRO A 12 0.82 -17.23 20.77
C PRO A 12 -0.42 -18.14 20.94
N VAL A 13 -0.55 -19.21 20.14
CA VAL A 13 -1.67 -20.17 20.28
C VAL A 13 -1.61 -20.91 21.63
N GLY A 14 -0.41 -21.20 22.15
CA GLY A 14 -0.23 -21.73 23.50
C GLY A 14 -0.70 -20.76 24.58
N ALA A 15 -0.37 -19.48 24.46
CA ALA A 15 -0.83 -18.44 25.37
C ALA A 15 -2.37 -18.29 25.37
N VAL A 16 -3.00 -18.27 24.18
CA VAL A 16 -4.46 -18.28 24.00
C VAL A 16 -5.11 -19.49 24.69
N ARG A 17 -4.52 -20.69 24.55
CA ARG A 17 -5.05 -21.89 25.21
C ARG A 17 -4.97 -21.78 26.73
N LEU A 18 -3.88 -21.27 27.30
CA LEU A 18 -3.75 -21.14 28.75
C LEU A 18 -4.73 -20.12 29.34
N THR A 19 -4.99 -19.00 28.66
CA THR A 19 -6.02 -18.04 29.11
C THR A 19 -7.41 -18.66 29.04
N PHE A 20 -7.69 -19.51 28.04
CA PHE A 20 -8.93 -20.27 27.93
C PHE A 20 -9.07 -21.29 29.07
N GLU A 21 -8.05 -22.12 29.31
CA GLU A 21 -8.03 -23.12 30.38
C GLU A 21 -8.23 -22.46 31.76
N LYS A 22 -7.57 -21.31 32.01
CA LYS A 22 -7.80 -20.50 33.22
C LYS A 22 -9.23 -19.97 33.31
N ALA A 23 -9.80 -19.47 32.21
CA ALA A 23 -11.17 -18.95 32.18
C ALA A 23 -12.19 -20.05 32.49
N VAL A 24 -12.04 -21.24 31.90
CA VAL A 24 -12.91 -22.41 32.18
C VAL A 24 -12.72 -22.90 33.62
N ALA A 25 -11.48 -22.99 34.11
CA ALA A 25 -11.21 -23.35 35.50
C ALA A 25 -11.77 -22.35 36.52
N SER A 26 -11.93 -21.06 36.15
CA SER A 26 -12.59 -20.04 36.97
C SER A 26 -14.13 -20.14 36.98
N GLY A 27 -14.71 -21.13 36.31
CA GLY A 27 -16.15 -21.39 36.30
C GLY A 27 -16.92 -20.72 35.15
N LYS A 28 -16.23 -20.14 34.15
CA LYS A 28 -16.88 -19.66 32.93
C LYS A 28 -17.18 -20.84 32.01
N ASP A 29 -18.46 -21.06 31.68
CA ASP A 29 -18.88 -22.07 30.71
C ASP A 29 -18.48 -21.63 29.28
N PRO A 30 -17.76 -22.45 28.49
CA PRO A 30 -17.47 -22.19 27.08
C PRO A 30 -18.67 -21.80 26.21
N ALA A 31 -19.88 -22.25 26.54
CA ALA A 31 -21.09 -21.83 25.85
C ALA A 31 -21.42 -20.34 26.05
N THR A 32 -20.92 -19.71 27.12
CA THR A 32 -21.17 -18.29 27.42
C THR A 32 -20.22 -17.31 26.72
N PHE A 33 -19.14 -17.80 26.09
CA PHE A 33 -18.24 -16.92 25.32
C PHE A 33 -18.88 -16.46 24.01
N ASP A 34 -19.62 -17.34 23.31
CA ASP A 34 -20.35 -17.00 22.08
C ASP A 34 -19.48 -16.22 21.07
N GLY A 35 -18.34 -16.81 20.71
CA GLY A 35 -17.27 -16.18 19.91
C GLY A 35 -16.30 -15.33 20.74
N LYS A 36 -16.82 -14.50 21.65
CA LYS A 36 -16.11 -13.38 22.31
C LYS A 36 -14.84 -13.78 23.06
N ASP A 37 -13.93 -12.83 23.18
CA ASP A 37 -12.70 -12.99 23.93
C ASP A 37 -12.94 -13.16 25.45
N TRP A 38 -12.06 -13.95 26.07
CA TRP A 38 -12.05 -14.27 27.50
C TRP A 38 -10.92 -13.56 28.25
N GLY A 39 -10.28 -12.58 27.63
CA GLY A 39 -9.07 -11.89 28.11
C GLY A 39 -7.78 -12.43 27.46
N ALA A 40 -7.86 -13.12 26.32
CA ALA A 40 -6.67 -13.50 25.57
C ALA A 40 -6.08 -12.29 24.83
N THR A 41 -6.94 -11.45 24.23
CA THR A 41 -6.52 -10.24 23.50
C THR A 41 -5.89 -9.21 24.44
N ASP A 42 -6.39 -9.10 25.67
CA ASP A 42 -5.84 -8.21 26.70
C ASP A 42 -4.39 -8.59 27.06
N LEU A 43 -4.08 -9.89 27.19
CA LEU A 43 -2.70 -10.38 27.39
C LEU A 43 -1.77 -9.94 26.25
N PHE A 44 -2.24 -10.01 24.99
CA PHE A 44 -1.45 -9.53 23.86
C PHE A 44 -1.32 -8.00 23.85
N ARG A 45 -2.33 -7.24 24.26
CA ARG A 45 -2.24 -5.78 24.39
C ARG A 45 -1.19 -5.40 25.45
N GLU A 46 -1.22 -6.03 26.61
CA GLU A 46 -0.23 -5.84 27.68
C GLU A 46 1.19 -6.19 27.21
N PHE A 47 1.35 -7.32 26.51
CA PHE A 47 2.66 -7.71 25.94
C PHE A 47 3.16 -6.70 24.88
N LEU A 48 2.29 -6.28 23.96
CA LEU A 48 2.68 -5.44 22.82
C LEU A 48 2.98 -3.99 23.24
N PHE A 49 2.11 -3.38 24.04
CA PHE A 49 2.12 -1.95 24.31
C PHE A 49 2.73 -1.60 25.67
N ASP A 50 2.32 -2.28 26.75
CA ASP A 50 2.79 -1.95 28.11
C ASP A 50 4.21 -2.48 28.36
N ASN A 51 4.50 -3.69 27.86
CA ASN A 51 5.82 -4.33 27.98
C ASN A 51 6.76 -4.02 26.79
N GLY A 52 6.35 -3.18 25.83
CA GLY A 52 7.17 -2.78 24.67
C GLY A 52 7.47 -3.90 23.66
N GLY A 53 6.79 -5.04 23.76
CA GLY A 53 6.99 -6.24 22.93
C GLY A 53 6.76 -6.01 21.44
N LEU A 54 6.02 -4.95 21.05
CA LEU A 54 5.76 -4.57 19.66
C LEU A 54 7.05 -4.43 18.82
N SER A 55 8.16 -3.99 19.44
CA SER A 55 9.47 -3.86 18.79
C SER A 55 10.06 -5.21 18.33
N GLN A 56 9.74 -6.30 19.02
CA GLN A 56 10.27 -7.65 18.81
C GLN A 56 9.49 -8.42 17.74
N VAL A 57 8.25 -8.02 17.45
CA VAL A 57 7.37 -8.73 16.51
C VAL A 57 7.85 -8.49 15.06
N PRO A 58 8.18 -9.54 14.27
CA PRO A 58 8.61 -9.39 12.88
C PRO A 58 7.51 -8.78 11.99
N PHE A 59 7.91 -7.98 11.00
CA PHE A 59 7.02 -7.60 9.91
C PHE A 59 6.95 -8.71 8.85
N LEU A 60 5.76 -9.06 8.42
CA LEU A 60 5.46 -10.01 7.34
C LEU A 60 5.51 -9.29 5.98
N ASN A 61 6.45 -9.68 5.12
CA ASN A 61 6.64 -9.17 3.77
C ASN A 61 7.29 -10.25 2.87
N PRO A 62 7.47 -10.04 1.55
CA PRO A 62 8.06 -11.02 0.63
C PRO A 62 9.45 -11.54 1.02
N MET A 63 10.24 -10.73 1.74
CA MET A 63 11.59 -11.08 2.16
C MET A 63 11.57 -11.87 3.47
N THR A 64 10.68 -11.55 4.40
CA THR A 64 10.63 -12.16 5.74
C THR A 64 9.81 -13.45 5.80
N ILE A 65 8.80 -13.63 4.95
CA ILE A 65 7.94 -14.84 4.96
C ILE A 65 8.73 -16.15 4.86
N LYS A 66 9.90 -16.15 4.20
CA LYS A 66 10.78 -17.32 4.06
C LYS A 66 11.50 -17.74 5.34
N TRP A 67 11.56 -16.87 6.34
CA TRP A 67 12.32 -17.05 7.58
C TRP A 67 11.43 -17.11 8.83
N ILE A 68 10.19 -16.62 8.73
CA ILE A 68 9.21 -16.65 9.81
C ILE A 68 8.57 -18.04 9.86
N GLN A 69 8.55 -18.65 11.04
CA GLN A 69 7.89 -19.94 11.28
C GLN A 69 6.37 -19.77 11.39
N SER A 70 5.59 -20.74 10.90
CA SER A 70 4.15 -20.76 11.13
C SER A 70 3.83 -20.92 12.62
N ASN A 71 2.66 -20.42 13.03
CA ASN A 71 2.15 -20.30 14.39
C ASN A 71 2.89 -19.30 15.28
N THR A 72 3.73 -18.42 14.71
CA THR A 72 4.38 -17.30 15.43
C THR A 72 3.60 -15.98 15.26
N LEU A 73 3.87 -15.02 16.15
CA LEU A 73 3.27 -13.69 16.11
C LEU A 73 3.98 -12.80 15.07
N VAL A 74 3.22 -12.17 14.19
CA VAL A 74 3.73 -11.27 13.14
C VAL A 74 2.92 -9.97 13.06
N ARG A 75 3.53 -8.93 12.46
CA ARG A 75 2.87 -7.69 12.04
C ARG A 75 2.74 -7.64 10.54
N PHE A 76 1.56 -7.30 10.02
CA PHE A 76 1.33 -7.06 8.60
C PHE A 76 0.71 -5.67 8.41
N ARG A 77 1.27 -4.87 7.49
CA ARG A 77 0.68 -3.59 7.08
C ARG A 77 0.12 -3.74 5.68
N GLY A 78 -1.15 -3.41 5.51
CA GLY A 78 -1.81 -3.55 4.21
C GLY A 78 -3.14 -2.82 4.11
N MET A 79 -3.57 -2.62 2.88
CA MET A 79 -4.87 -2.09 2.49
C MET A 79 -5.88 -3.24 2.37
N ILE A 80 -7.10 -3.05 2.87
CA ILE A 80 -8.21 -4.00 2.68
C ILE A 80 -8.72 -3.87 1.24
N GLN A 81 -8.47 -4.87 0.39
CA GLN A 81 -8.82 -4.84 -1.02
C GLN A 81 -10.13 -5.57 -1.33
N ASP A 82 -10.46 -6.64 -0.59
CA ASP A 82 -11.73 -7.36 -0.69
C ASP A 82 -12.20 -7.85 0.70
N MET A 83 -13.51 -7.99 0.87
CA MET A 83 -14.15 -8.49 2.09
C MET A 83 -14.93 -9.75 1.72
N LEU A 84 -14.37 -10.92 2.05
CA LEU A 84 -14.81 -12.23 1.55
C LEU A 84 -16.01 -12.80 2.35
N GLY A 85 -16.53 -12.06 3.33
CA GLY A 85 -17.63 -12.48 4.20
C GLY A 85 -17.17 -13.11 5.51
N ASN A 86 -18.04 -13.93 6.10
CA ASN A 86 -17.79 -14.65 7.35
C ASN A 86 -17.51 -16.14 7.07
N GLU A 87 -16.65 -16.74 7.88
CA GLU A 87 -16.27 -18.15 7.86
C GLU A 87 -16.71 -18.78 9.20
N PHE A 88 -17.47 -19.87 9.16
CA PHE A 88 -17.82 -20.65 10.36
C PHE A 88 -16.70 -21.64 10.71
N TYR A 89 -16.38 -21.77 12.00
CA TYR A 89 -15.35 -22.70 12.47
C TYR A 89 -15.69 -23.26 13.85
N VAL A 90 -15.13 -24.43 14.19
CA VAL A 90 -15.28 -25.02 15.53
C VAL A 90 -14.39 -24.26 16.51
N GLY A 91 -14.98 -23.28 17.19
CA GLY A 91 -14.29 -22.37 18.10
C GLY A 91 -13.90 -22.99 19.43
N ALA A 92 -14.77 -23.83 20.00
CA ALA A 92 -14.47 -24.67 21.17
C ALA A 92 -15.01 -26.09 21.01
N TYR A 93 -14.30 -27.07 21.54
CA TYR A 93 -14.68 -28.49 21.52
C TYR A 93 -14.21 -29.20 22.78
N LYS A 94 -14.83 -30.34 23.09
CA LYS A 94 -14.50 -31.15 24.27
C LYS A 94 -13.58 -32.32 23.91
N ASP A 95 -12.35 -32.33 24.42
CA ASP A 95 -11.51 -33.53 24.42
C ASP A 95 -11.70 -34.31 25.74
N GLY A 96 -12.41 -35.44 25.66
CA GLY A 96 -12.79 -36.24 26.82
C GLY A 96 -13.64 -35.45 27.82
N ALA A 97 -13.03 -35.03 28.92
CA ALA A 97 -13.67 -34.20 29.95
C ALA A 97 -13.36 -32.69 29.80
N THR A 98 -12.30 -32.33 29.07
CA THR A 98 -11.69 -30.99 29.07
C THR A 98 -12.12 -30.21 27.83
N TRP A 99 -12.54 -28.96 28.03
CA TRP A 99 -12.78 -28.03 26.94
C TRP A 99 -11.48 -27.47 26.37
N ARG A 100 -11.39 -27.39 25.04
CA ARG A 100 -10.31 -26.75 24.28
C ARG A 100 -10.88 -25.78 23.26
N THR A 101 -10.01 -24.91 22.73
CA THR A 101 -10.36 -23.91 21.70
C THR A 101 -9.45 -24.03 20.48
N ASN A 102 -10.00 -23.70 19.30
CA ASN A 102 -9.23 -23.49 18.05
C ASN A 102 -9.22 -22.01 17.63
N LYS A 103 -9.57 -21.08 18.53
CA LYS A 103 -9.52 -19.64 18.23
C LYS A 103 -8.08 -19.24 17.87
N PHE A 104 -7.95 -18.38 16.86
CA PHE A 104 -6.68 -18.01 16.21
C PHE A 104 -5.87 -19.16 15.56
N ALA A 105 -6.52 -20.28 15.20
CA ALA A 105 -5.94 -21.36 14.40
C ALA A 105 -6.86 -21.77 13.23
N ASP A 106 -6.30 -22.50 12.26
CA ASP A 106 -7.04 -23.14 11.15
C ASP A 106 -7.17 -24.66 11.30
N VAL A 107 -6.17 -25.32 11.92
CA VAL A 107 -6.15 -26.78 12.14
C VAL A 107 -6.18 -27.05 13.64
N PRO A 108 -7.02 -27.98 14.13
CA PRO A 108 -7.03 -28.34 15.54
C PRO A 108 -5.73 -29.07 15.91
N GLN A 109 -5.05 -28.65 16.99
CA GLN A 109 -3.80 -29.29 17.43
C GLN A 109 -4.01 -30.74 17.94
N PHE A 110 -5.23 -31.09 18.31
CA PHE A 110 -5.60 -32.42 18.78
C PHE A 110 -6.75 -32.97 17.92
N PRO A 111 -6.76 -34.27 17.59
CA PRO A 111 -7.82 -34.86 16.79
C PRO A 111 -9.16 -34.72 17.50
N MET A 112 -10.17 -34.20 16.81
CA MET A 112 -11.53 -34.11 17.32
C MET A 112 -12.18 -35.51 17.30
N GLY A 113 -12.61 -35.99 18.46
CA GLY A 113 -13.35 -37.26 18.56
C GLY A 113 -14.74 -37.15 17.94
N SER A 114 -15.23 -38.24 17.35
CA SER A 114 -16.50 -38.30 16.59
C SER A 114 -17.78 -38.03 17.39
N SER A 115 -17.70 -37.71 18.68
CA SER A 115 -18.85 -37.37 19.54
C SER A 115 -18.56 -36.27 20.57
N SER A 116 -17.59 -35.38 20.33
CA SER A 116 -17.34 -34.24 21.23
C SER A 116 -18.45 -33.20 21.14
N ASP A 117 -18.86 -32.61 22.28
CA ASP A 117 -19.61 -31.35 22.29
C ASP A 117 -18.75 -30.25 21.63
N MET A 118 -19.35 -29.50 20.71
CA MET A 118 -18.69 -28.52 19.85
C MET A 118 -19.49 -27.21 19.82
N ARG A 119 -18.77 -26.09 19.80
CA ARG A 119 -19.32 -24.74 19.64
C ARG A 119 -18.76 -24.14 18.37
N ILE A 120 -19.66 -23.89 17.41
CA ILE A 120 -19.36 -23.22 16.16
C ILE A 120 -19.41 -21.71 16.42
N TRP A 121 -18.38 -20.99 15.99
CA TRP A 121 -18.30 -19.53 16.03
C TRP A 121 -18.03 -19.01 14.61
N GLU A 122 -18.25 -17.72 14.38
CA GLU A 122 -17.92 -17.05 13.12
C GLU A 122 -16.63 -16.22 13.25
N ARG A 123 -15.95 -16.01 12.11
CA ARG A 123 -14.83 -15.08 11.96
C ARG A 123 -14.88 -14.42 10.58
N ARG A 124 -14.48 -13.17 10.44
CA ARG A 124 -14.53 -12.43 9.17
C ARG A 124 -13.25 -12.61 8.35
N LEU A 125 -13.39 -12.79 7.05
CA LEU A 125 -12.29 -12.93 6.10
C LEU A 125 -12.06 -11.63 5.32
N LEU A 126 -10.85 -11.07 5.44
CA LEU A 126 -10.37 -9.93 4.64
C LEU A 126 -9.25 -10.39 3.71
N TYR A 127 -9.27 -9.89 2.47
CA TYR A 127 -8.15 -10.00 1.55
C TYR A 127 -7.39 -8.66 1.55
N CYS A 128 -6.20 -8.67 2.14
CA CYS A 128 -5.38 -7.48 2.28
C CYS A 128 -4.13 -7.55 1.40
N VAL A 129 -3.68 -6.41 0.89
CA VAL A 129 -2.50 -6.29 0.01
C VAL A 129 -1.57 -5.18 0.52
N PRO A 130 -0.27 -5.16 0.16
CA PRO A 130 0.58 -4.00 0.38
C PRO A 130 -0.05 -2.77 -0.31
N VAL A 131 0.12 -1.58 0.27
CA VAL A 131 -0.62 -0.41 -0.22
C VAL A 131 -0.21 -0.09 -1.67
N PRO A 132 -1.16 0.01 -2.62
CA PRO A 132 -0.84 0.36 -4.01
C PRO A 132 -0.11 1.71 -4.08
N GLY A 133 0.95 1.78 -4.90
CA GLY A 133 1.77 2.98 -5.03
C GLY A 133 2.68 3.31 -3.85
N GLN A 134 2.86 2.40 -2.88
CA GLN A 134 3.68 2.66 -1.69
C GLN A 134 5.15 2.94 -2.00
N ASN A 135 5.63 4.12 -1.58
CA ASN A 135 7.00 4.57 -1.82
C ASN A 135 8.02 3.87 -0.91
N SER A 136 9.22 3.66 -1.46
CA SER A 136 10.31 2.90 -0.84
C SER A 136 10.70 3.41 0.56
N TRP A 137 10.71 4.73 0.77
CA TRP A 137 11.08 5.34 2.05
C TRP A 137 10.09 5.05 3.20
N THR A 138 8.86 4.62 2.87
CA THR A 138 7.85 4.22 3.88
C THR A 138 8.01 2.77 4.34
N GLN A 139 8.82 1.98 3.63
CA GLN A 139 9.10 0.60 4.03
C GLN A 139 9.99 0.61 5.26
N THR A 140 9.52 -0.02 6.34
CA THR A 140 10.31 -0.14 7.57
C THR A 140 11.57 -0.96 7.29
N SER A 141 12.76 -0.40 7.49
CA SER A 141 14.00 -1.12 7.19
C SER A 141 14.11 -2.38 8.05
N SER A 142 14.51 -3.49 7.44
CA SER A 142 14.65 -4.79 8.10
C SER A 142 15.85 -4.85 9.07
N GLU A 143 16.61 -3.76 9.18
CA GLU A 143 17.87 -3.64 9.93
C GLU A 143 17.72 -3.86 11.43
N ALA A 144 16.51 -3.67 11.98
CA ALA A 144 16.19 -4.01 13.36
C ALA A 144 16.25 -5.53 13.65
N MET A 145 16.22 -6.40 12.62
CA MET A 145 16.39 -7.84 12.76
C MET A 145 17.78 -8.31 12.28
N ARG A 146 18.82 -7.80 12.95
CA ARG A 146 20.12 -8.49 12.98
C ARG A 146 20.00 -9.79 13.79
N ASN A 147 19.57 -10.85 13.10
CA ASN A 147 19.50 -12.26 13.48
C ASN A 147 19.81 -12.62 14.97
N PRO A 148 18.78 -12.76 15.84
CA PRO A 148 18.96 -13.20 17.23
C PRO A 148 19.62 -14.57 17.39
N TYR A 149 19.61 -15.40 16.34
CA TYR A 149 20.04 -16.80 16.39
C TYR A 149 21.53 -17.02 16.05
N SER A 150 22.31 -15.95 15.84
CA SER A 150 23.76 -16.06 15.58
C SER A 150 24.62 -16.36 16.81
N ASN A 151 24.05 -16.34 18.02
CA ASN A 151 24.73 -16.65 19.30
C ASN A 151 24.20 -17.92 19.98
N ILE A 152 23.88 -18.98 19.21
CA ILE A 152 23.71 -20.33 19.77
C ILE A 152 25.03 -21.09 19.60
N THR A 153 25.88 -20.99 20.61
CA THR A 153 27.05 -21.88 20.77
C THR A 153 26.54 -23.30 20.91
N SER A 154 26.81 -24.17 19.92
CA SER A 154 26.39 -25.58 19.96
C SER A 154 27.08 -26.33 21.11
N PRO A 155 26.34 -26.96 22.04
CA PRO A 155 26.93 -27.88 23.02
C PRO A 155 27.18 -29.24 22.33
N TYR A 156 28.22 -29.32 21.50
CA TYR A 156 28.73 -30.62 21.06
C TYR A 156 29.37 -31.32 22.26
N GLY A 157 28.86 -32.52 22.57
CA GLY A 157 29.17 -33.23 23.81
C GLY A 157 30.65 -33.56 23.98
N GLU A 158 31.14 -33.40 25.21
CA GLU A 158 32.49 -33.75 25.63
C GLU A 158 32.83 -35.20 25.28
N LYS A 159 33.87 -35.40 24.46
CA LYS A 159 34.61 -36.66 24.39
C LYS A 159 36.02 -36.42 24.91
N ARG A 160 36.39 -37.28 25.87
CA ARG A 160 37.57 -37.13 26.74
C ARG A 160 38.88 -37.14 25.94
N PRO A 161 39.91 -36.40 26.36
CA PRO A 161 41.24 -36.51 25.76
C PRO A 161 41.88 -37.85 26.11
N ARG A 162 42.75 -38.35 25.22
CA ARG A 162 43.69 -39.43 25.51
C ARG A 162 45.09 -38.90 25.23
N GLU A 163 45.89 -38.80 26.28
CA GLU A 163 47.33 -38.61 26.17
C GLU A 163 47.96 -39.89 25.61
N GLU A 164 48.95 -39.76 24.73
CA GLU A 164 49.85 -40.88 24.44
C GLU A 164 51.28 -40.38 24.20
N ILE A 165 52.23 -41.16 24.69
CA ILE A 165 53.58 -40.70 25.04
C ILE A 165 54.57 -40.93 23.89
N THR A 166 55.61 -40.09 23.83
CA THR A 166 56.74 -40.19 22.88
C THR A 166 57.45 -41.56 22.91
N ALA A 167 57.70 -42.16 21.74
CA ALA A 167 59.06 -42.40 21.23
C ALA A 167 59.18 -43.25 19.92
N THR A 168 60.20 -42.89 19.13
CA THR A 168 61.05 -43.71 18.23
C THR A 168 60.68 -44.08 16.77
N THR A 169 61.67 -43.75 15.90
CA THR A 169 62.17 -44.42 14.66
C THR A 169 61.42 -44.39 13.31
N CYS A 170 62.02 -43.63 12.36
CA CYS A 170 62.47 -44.01 10.98
C CYS A 170 61.42 -44.51 9.93
N ASP A 171 61.50 -44.27 8.61
CA ASP A 171 62.43 -43.48 7.76
C ASP A 171 61.87 -43.31 6.31
N VAL A 172 62.55 -42.52 5.45
CA VAL A 172 62.61 -42.61 3.95
C VAL A 172 61.38 -42.19 3.07
N ASP A 173 61.54 -41.02 2.41
CA ASP A 173 61.31 -40.67 0.97
C ASP A 173 59.99 -40.98 0.20
N MET A 174 59.64 -40.32 -0.93
CA MET A 174 60.27 -39.26 -1.74
C MET A 174 59.21 -38.42 -2.51
N GLN A 175 59.54 -37.15 -2.83
CA GLN A 175 59.39 -36.40 -4.11
C GLN A 175 58.28 -36.77 -5.16
N ALA A 176 57.74 -35.86 -5.98
CA ALA A 176 57.80 -34.39 -6.13
C ALA A 176 56.91 -33.94 -7.33
N LEU A 177 56.33 -32.72 -7.27
CA LEU A 177 56.20 -31.71 -8.37
C LEU A 177 55.47 -32.11 -9.71
N ASP A 178 54.87 -31.23 -10.54
CA ASP A 178 54.78 -29.76 -10.53
C ASP A 178 53.62 -29.16 -11.39
N HIS A 179 53.39 -27.86 -11.20
CA HIS A 179 52.75 -26.80 -12.02
C HIS A 179 51.71 -27.07 -13.16
N GLU A 180 50.47 -26.59 -12.94
CA GLU A 180 49.92 -25.25 -13.31
C GLU A 180 49.98 -24.63 -14.76
N PHE A 181 48.98 -23.76 -15.02
CA PHE A 181 48.83 -22.66 -16.03
C PHE A 181 48.10 -22.84 -17.39
N GLU A 182 46.96 -22.11 -17.49
CA GLU A 182 46.35 -21.29 -18.57
C GLU A 182 46.27 -21.70 -20.08
N GLY A 183 45.17 -21.25 -20.73
CA GLY A 183 45.32 -20.60 -22.06
C GLY A 183 44.28 -20.82 -23.16
N SER A 184 43.16 -20.08 -23.11
CA SER A 184 42.53 -19.36 -24.25
C SER A 184 42.17 -19.98 -25.63
N GLN A 185 40.95 -19.57 -26.07
CA GLN A 185 40.56 -19.12 -27.42
C GLN A 185 39.93 -20.07 -28.46
N CYS A 186 39.23 -19.42 -29.41
CA CYS A 186 38.16 -19.90 -30.28
C CYS A 186 38.53 -19.68 -31.76
N THR A 187 38.02 -20.49 -32.71
CA THR A 187 37.32 -20.02 -33.96
C THR A 187 37.03 -21.11 -35.01
N LYS A 188 36.02 -20.79 -35.87
CA LYS A 188 35.87 -21.11 -37.32
C LYS A 188 35.21 -22.42 -37.83
N LYS A 189 33.92 -22.26 -38.16
CA LYS A 189 33.25 -22.52 -39.48
C LYS A 189 33.86 -23.54 -40.47
N MET A 190 33.01 -24.43 -41.02
CA MET A 190 32.63 -24.37 -42.45
C MET A 190 31.22 -24.98 -42.73
N ARG A 191 30.88 -25.33 -43.99
CA ARG A 191 29.49 -25.29 -44.52
C ARG A 191 29.28 -26.11 -45.81
N GLY A 192 28.06 -26.66 -46.02
CA GLY A 192 27.52 -27.18 -47.30
C GLY A 192 27.43 -28.71 -47.35
N ASP A 193 26.53 -29.36 -48.12
CA ASP A 193 25.36 -28.93 -48.92
C ASP A 193 24.50 -30.18 -49.29
N GLY A 194 23.25 -30.01 -49.77
CA GLY A 194 22.55 -31.04 -50.58
C GLY A 194 21.07 -31.38 -50.24
N VAL A 195 20.12 -31.01 -51.12
CA VAL A 195 18.64 -31.18 -51.02
C VAL A 195 18.07 -31.34 -52.45
N PRO A 196 17.27 -32.38 -52.80
CA PRO A 196 15.78 -32.43 -52.60
C PRO A 196 15.28 -33.88 -52.24
N SER A 197 14.02 -34.35 -52.30
CA SER A 197 12.76 -33.97 -52.99
C SER A 197 11.48 -34.51 -52.29
N GLN A 198 10.38 -33.72 -52.33
CA GLN A 198 8.92 -34.03 -52.49
C GLN A 198 8.30 -35.32 -51.84
N SER A 199 7.08 -35.37 -51.26
CA SER A 199 5.83 -34.60 -51.54
C SER A 199 4.73 -34.70 -50.45
N THR A 200 3.80 -33.73 -50.45
CA THR A 200 2.36 -33.79 -50.02
C THR A 200 1.97 -33.47 -48.54
N TYR A 201 0.90 -32.67 -48.41
CA TYR A 201 0.32 -32.03 -47.20
C TYR A 201 -0.87 -32.82 -46.58
N PRO A 202 -1.60 -32.32 -45.56
CA PRO A 202 -1.14 -32.05 -44.18
C PRO A 202 -2.12 -32.61 -43.11
N GLN A 203 -1.65 -32.87 -41.87
CA GLN A 203 -2.55 -32.88 -40.71
C GLN A 203 -1.82 -32.55 -39.40
N GLU A 204 -2.59 -32.14 -38.40
CA GLU A 204 -2.16 -31.34 -37.24
C GLU A 204 -1.44 -32.16 -36.16
N SER A 205 -0.42 -31.55 -35.54
CA SER A 205 -0.07 -31.83 -34.14
C SER A 205 0.69 -30.65 -33.53
N SER A 206 0.10 -30.01 -32.53
CA SER A 206 0.73 -28.95 -31.73
C SER A 206 1.82 -29.52 -30.83
N VAL A 207 3.01 -28.93 -30.87
CA VAL A 207 4.03 -29.07 -29.82
C VAL A 207 4.45 -27.67 -29.41
N GLU A 208 4.32 -27.39 -28.12
CA GLU A 208 4.67 -26.11 -27.52
C GLU A 208 6.13 -25.76 -27.78
N ARG A 209 6.38 -24.55 -28.27
CA ARG A 209 7.72 -23.98 -28.30
C ARG A 209 7.75 -22.79 -27.34
N THR A 210 8.53 -22.93 -26.29
CA THR A 210 8.86 -21.88 -25.33
C THR A 210 9.36 -20.63 -26.07
N CYS A 211 8.61 -19.53 -25.95
CA CYS A 211 9.12 -18.19 -26.25
C CYS A 211 9.31 -17.44 -24.93
N SER A 212 10.57 -17.26 -24.56
CA SER A 212 10.98 -16.22 -23.63
C SER A 212 10.77 -14.87 -24.32
N ASP A 213 9.68 -14.17 -24.00
CA ASP A 213 9.45 -12.82 -24.52
C ASP A 213 9.58 -11.78 -23.39
N VAL A 214 10.41 -10.77 -23.64
CA VAL A 214 10.74 -9.72 -22.66
C VAL A 214 9.76 -8.59 -22.86
N CYS A 215 8.56 -8.74 -22.30
CA CYS A 215 7.53 -7.71 -22.35
C CYS A 215 7.64 -6.79 -21.13
N MET A 216 8.02 -5.53 -21.36
CA MET A 216 8.03 -4.46 -20.35
C MET A 216 6.58 -4.00 -20.09
N GLY A 217 5.85 -4.80 -19.29
CA GLY A 217 4.56 -4.41 -18.72
C GLY A 217 4.70 -3.39 -17.58
N PRO A 218 3.62 -2.70 -17.19
CA PRO A 218 3.68 -1.73 -16.09
C PRO A 218 3.93 -2.43 -14.74
N ASP A 219 4.66 -1.76 -13.83
CA ASP A 219 5.25 -2.25 -12.56
C ASP A 219 4.30 -2.89 -11.50
N PHE A 220 3.04 -3.18 -11.83
CA PHE A 220 2.00 -3.67 -10.91
C PHE A 220 2.31 -5.04 -10.26
N GLU A 221 3.17 -5.87 -10.84
CA GLU A 221 3.51 -7.17 -10.25
C GLU A 221 4.56 -7.11 -9.12
N ARG A 222 5.25 -5.97 -8.93
CA ARG A 222 6.38 -5.89 -7.97
C ARG A 222 5.99 -6.03 -6.49
N ASN A 223 4.71 -5.84 -6.16
CA ASN A 223 4.18 -5.82 -4.80
C ASN A 223 3.04 -6.83 -4.54
N SER A 224 2.87 -7.89 -5.35
CA SER A 224 1.78 -8.86 -5.18
C SER A 224 2.02 -9.83 -4.00
N PHE A 225 1.95 -9.33 -2.76
CA PHE A 225 2.05 -10.10 -1.52
C PHE A 225 0.74 -10.05 -0.72
N PRO A 226 -0.32 -10.72 -1.21
CA PRO A 226 -1.59 -10.74 -0.50
C PRO A 226 -1.49 -11.51 0.82
N CYS A 227 -2.29 -11.10 1.79
CA CYS A 227 -2.47 -11.78 3.06
C CYS A 227 -3.96 -11.90 3.38
N LEU A 228 -4.40 -13.10 3.74
CA LEU A 228 -5.76 -13.35 4.20
C LEU A 228 -5.85 -13.10 5.70
N VAL A 229 -6.45 -11.98 6.11
CA VAL A 229 -6.58 -11.62 7.52
C VAL A 229 -7.91 -12.14 8.05
N LYS A 230 -7.84 -12.97 9.10
CA LYS A 230 -9.01 -13.49 9.82
C LYS A 230 -9.26 -12.63 11.06
N ILE A 231 -10.40 -11.95 11.09
CA ILE A 231 -10.81 -11.06 12.18
C ILE A 231 -11.78 -11.80 13.11
N TYR A 232 -11.55 -11.65 14.41
CA TYR A 232 -12.38 -12.20 15.49
C TYR A 232 -12.98 -11.04 16.28
N ASP A 233 -14.20 -11.22 16.81
CA ASP A 233 -14.87 -10.32 17.78
C ASP A 233 -14.99 -8.82 17.40
N SER A 234 -14.92 -8.48 16.11
CA SER A 234 -14.96 -7.09 15.63
C SER A 234 -16.38 -6.62 15.32
N VAL A 235 -16.69 -5.37 15.70
CA VAL A 235 -17.93 -4.69 15.29
C VAL A 235 -17.84 -4.35 13.81
N GLU A 236 -18.90 -4.61 13.05
CA GLU A 236 -18.86 -4.57 11.58
C GLU A 236 -18.46 -3.22 10.97
N SER A 237 -18.66 -2.13 11.71
CA SER A 237 -18.50 -0.75 11.27
C SER A 237 -17.06 -0.21 11.26
N GLU A 238 -16.11 -0.93 11.86
CA GLU A 238 -14.72 -0.48 12.01
C GLU A 238 -13.85 -0.70 10.76
N LEU A 239 -14.25 -1.62 9.87
CA LEU A 239 -13.43 -2.13 8.78
C LEU A 239 -14.09 -1.84 7.42
N LYS A 240 -13.42 -1.09 6.56
CA LYS A 240 -13.91 -0.69 5.23
C LYS A 240 -12.91 -1.06 4.14
N LEU A 241 -13.41 -1.21 2.91
CA LEU A 241 -12.56 -1.29 1.72
C LEU A 241 -11.67 -0.06 1.60
N ASN A 242 -10.45 -0.25 1.09
CA ASN A 242 -9.41 0.75 0.85
C ASN A 242 -8.79 1.37 2.11
N ASP A 243 -9.31 1.09 3.30
CA ASP A 243 -8.65 1.45 4.55
C ASP A 243 -7.34 0.67 4.72
N VAL A 244 -6.33 1.35 5.25
CA VAL A 244 -5.01 0.78 5.55
C VAL A 244 -4.89 0.48 7.04
N PHE A 245 -4.42 -0.72 7.36
CA PHE A 245 -4.32 -1.22 8.72
C PHE A 245 -2.96 -1.87 9.00
N GLU A 246 -2.53 -1.78 10.26
CA GLU A 246 -1.51 -2.64 10.85
C GLU A 246 -2.23 -3.73 11.65
N PHE A 247 -2.10 -4.96 11.17
CA PHE A 247 -2.64 -6.17 11.78
C PHE A 247 -1.53 -6.89 12.53
N ILE A 248 -1.80 -7.33 13.76
CA ILE A 248 -0.90 -8.10 14.60
C ILE A 248 -1.60 -9.41 14.93
N GLY A 249 -0.98 -10.54 14.62
CA GLY A 249 -1.67 -11.82 14.65
C GLY A 249 -0.77 -13.03 14.47
N VAL A 250 -1.38 -14.21 14.57
CA VAL A 250 -0.70 -15.50 14.38
C VAL A 250 -0.61 -15.82 12.89
N LEU A 251 0.60 -16.08 12.38
CA LEU A 251 0.81 -16.48 10.99
C LEU A 251 0.52 -17.98 10.78
N THR A 252 -0.43 -18.28 9.91
CA THR A 252 -0.64 -19.63 9.35
C THR A 252 -0.21 -19.61 7.89
N PHE A 253 0.92 -20.26 7.58
CA PHE A 253 1.43 -20.41 6.23
C PHE A 253 2.25 -21.69 6.12
N ASP A 254 1.86 -22.57 5.21
CA ASP A 254 2.55 -23.83 4.96
C ASP A 254 2.85 -23.96 3.46
N PRO A 255 4.10 -23.68 3.03
CA PRO A 255 4.48 -23.76 1.63
C PRO A 255 4.69 -25.20 1.13
N GLU A 256 4.78 -26.19 2.03
CA GLU A 256 5.06 -27.60 1.68
C GLU A 256 3.78 -28.43 1.47
N VAL A 257 2.60 -27.90 1.86
CA VAL A 257 1.30 -28.45 1.44
C VAL A 257 1.02 -28.12 -0.03
N THR A 258 1.74 -28.79 -0.92
CA THR A 258 1.22 -29.12 -2.25
C THR A 258 -0.02 -29.99 -2.08
N THR A 259 -1.07 -29.73 -2.85
CA THR A 259 -2.28 -30.56 -2.81
C THR A 259 -2.00 -31.92 -3.44
N ASP A 260 -1.55 -32.87 -2.62
CA ASP A 260 -1.57 -34.30 -2.92
C ASP A 260 -3.03 -34.75 -3.01
N LYS A 261 -3.65 -34.48 -4.17
CA LYS A 261 -4.90 -35.09 -4.61
C LYS A 261 -4.66 -36.55 -4.99
N ASP A 262 -4.12 -37.35 -4.07
CA ASP A 262 -3.98 -38.80 -4.20
C ASP A 262 -3.60 -39.46 -2.86
N LYS A 263 -4.56 -39.51 -1.91
CA LYS A 263 -4.89 -40.69 -1.07
C LYS A 263 -6.04 -40.41 -0.09
N SER A 264 -7.17 -41.07 -0.36
CA SER A 264 -8.13 -41.61 0.61
C SER A 264 -8.24 -40.95 1.99
N ASP A 265 -9.28 -40.14 2.17
CA ASP A 265 -10.20 -40.24 3.33
C ASP A 265 -11.53 -39.53 3.00
N GLU A 266 -12.33 -40.13 2.12
CA GLU A 266 -13.72 -39.71 1.82
C GLU A 266 -14.70 -40.05 2.95
N SER A 267 -14.39 -39.68 4.20
CA SER A 267 -15.32 -39.88 5.32
C SER A 267 -14.95 -39.07 6.57
N LEU A 268 -15.21 -37.74 6.55
CA LEU A 268 -15.62 -36.94 7.73
C LEU A 268 -15.83 -35.43 7.46
N ASN A 269 -15.40 -34.89 6.32
CA ASN A 269 -15.39 -33.44 6.06
C ASN A 269 -16.70 -32.84 5.49
N GLY A 270 -17.79 -32.95 6.24
CA GLY A 270 -19.12 -32.41 5.88
C GLY A 270 -19.33 -30.90 6.09
N PHE A 271 -18.29 -30.12 6.42
CA PHE A 271 -18.37 -28.69 6.75
C PHE A 271 -17.55 -27.77 5.83
N PHE A 272 -17.00 -28.29 4.73
CA PHE A 272 -16.25 -27.47 3.77
C PHE A 272 -17.21 -26.88 2.73
N GLU A 273 -17.67 -25.66 2.97
CA GLU A 273 -18.25 -24.80 1.93
C GLU A 273 -17.23 -24.50 0.81
N ASP A 274 -17.76 -24.16 -0.37
CA ASP A 274 -17.10 -24.02 -1.67
C ASP A 274 -15.56 -23.98 -1.74
N ALA A 275 -15.00 -25.03 -2.33
CA ALA A 275 -13.58 -25.12 -2.72
C ALA A 275 -13.12 -24.03 -3.73
N LEU A 276 -14.04 -23.22 -4.26
CA LEU A 276 -13.77 -22.10 -5.16
C LEU A 276 -13.34 -20.82 -4.42
N VAL A 277 -13.73 -20.64 -3.16
CA VAL A 277 -13.41 -19.42 -2.37
C VAL A 277 -12.01 -19.47 -1.75
N HIS A 278 -11.49 -20.68 -1.50
CA HIS A 278 -10.23 -20.85 -0.80
C HIS A 278 -9.01 -20.76 -1.72
N LEU A 279 -8.38 -19.57 -1.71
CA LEU A 279 -6.97 -19.44 -2.08
C LEU A 279 -6.15 -20.48 -1.27
N PRO A 280 -5.34 -21.33 -1.96
CA PRO A 280 -4.70 -22.45 -1.29
C PRO A 280 -3.70 -21.97 -0.22
N PRO A 281 -3.64 -22.63 0.96
CA PRO A 281 -2.78 -22.20 2.09
C PRO A 281 -1.31 -22.02 1.71
N SER A 282 -0.82 -22.77 0.72
CA SER A 282 0.54 -22.73 0.21
C SER A 282 0.86 -21.57 -0.73
N LYS A 283 -0.15 -20.80 -1.19
CA LYS A 283 0.06 -19.60 -2.04
C LYS A 283 -0.19 -18.27 -1.35
N VAL A 284 -1.02 -18.23 -0.30
CA VAL A 284 -1.40 -16.97 0.36
C VAL A 284 -1.32 -17.13 1.88
N PRO A 285 -0.42 -16.39 2.57
CA PRO A 285 -0.32 -16.42 4.02
C PRO A 285 -1.63 -15.98 4.68
N ARG A 286 -1.98 -16.65 5.78
CA ARG A 286 -3.16 -16.36 6.58
C ARG A 286 -2.72 -15.76 7.91
N LEU A 287 -3.38 -14.69 8.34
CA LEU A 287 -3.08 -14.00 9.59
C LEU A 287 -4.31 -14.02 10.50
N HIS A 288 -4.23 -14.73 11.62
CA HIS A 288 -5.26 -14.70 12.65
C HIS A 288 -5.06 -13.46 13.51
N CYS A 289 -5.81 -12.40 13.22
CA CYS A 289 -5.64 -11.09 13.84
C CYS A 289 -6.07 -11.09 15.31
N LEU A 290 -5.14 -10.70 16.19
CA LEU A 290 -5.37 -10.47 17.62
C LEU A 290 -5.64 -8.99 17.90
N VAL A 291 -4.87 -8.10 17.25
CA VAL A 291 -4.98 -6.64 17.41
C VAL A 291 -4.82 -5.98 16.05
N HIS A 292 -5.68 -5.03 15.71
CA HIS A 292 -5.55 -4.18 14.52
C HIS A 292 -5.59 -2.70 14.87
N ARG A 293 -4.88 -1.89 14.08
CA ARG A 293 -4.85 -0.43 14.19
C ARG A 293 -4.99 0.18 12.79
N LYS A 294 -5.97 1.07 12.60
CA LYS A 294 -6.09 1.85 11.35
C LYS A 294 -4.89 2.79 11.27
N LEU A 295 -4.21 2.80 10.12
CA LEU A 295 -3.06 3.65 9.86
C LEU A 295 -3.50 4.91 9.11
N ALA A 296 -2.90 6.03 9.46
CA ALA A 296 -2.96 7.28 8.71
C ALA A 296 -1.58 7.62 8.14
N ILE A 297 -1.50 8.66 7.30
CA ILE A 297 -0.26 9.13 6.64
C ILE A 297 0.89 9.33 7.64
N HIS A 298 0.62 9.77 8.86
CA HIS A 298 1.65 9.99 9.88
C HIS A 298 2.31 8.71 10.42
N ASP A 299 1.66 7.54 10.34
CA ASP A 299 2.21 6.25 10.79
C ASP A 299 3.30 5.68 9.86
N PHE A 300 3.49 6.30 8.69
CA PHE A 300 4.54 5.97 7.73
C PHE A 300 5.80 6.83 7.88
N LEU A 301 5.78 7.83 8.79
CA LEU A 301 6.95 8.64 9.10
C LEU A 301 7.92 7.86 10.00
N SER A 302 9.20 7.84 9.61
CA SER A 302 10.26 7.23 10.42
C SER A 302 10.67 8.16 11.56
N GLY A 303 10.51 7.71 12.81
CA GLY A 303 10.98 8.42 14.01
C GLY A 303 10.05 9.54 14.46
N SER A 304 8.83 9.19 14.89
CA SER A 304 7.83 10.13 15.40
C SER A 304 8.21 10.77 16.74
N HIS A 305 9.16 11.69 16.73
CA HIS A 305 9.16 12.77 17.71
C HIS A 305 8.05 13.73 17.35
N THR A 306 7.01 13.80 18.18
CA THR A 306 5.89 14.73 18.05
C THR A 306 6.39 16.16 18.30
N LEU A 307 7.10 16.72 17.32
CA LEU A 307 7.34 18.15 17.24
C LEU A 307 5.98 18.81 17.09
N GLU A 308 5.55 19.58 18.10
CA GLU A 308 4.42 20.47 17.93
C GLU A 308 4.73 21.47 16.81
N PRO A 309 3.75 21.83 15.94
CA PRO A 309 3.96 22.74 14.82
C PRO A 309 4.17 24.19 15.31
N LYS A 310 5.37 24.48 15.81
CA LYS A 310 5.80 25.84 16.18
C LYS A 310 5.91 26.68 14.91
N SER A 311 5.21 27.83 14.86
CA SER A 311 5.09 28.66 13.65
C SER A 311 6.42 28.99 12.96
N HIS A 312 7.50 29.28 13.71
CA HIS A 312 8.82 29.55 13.13
C HIS A 312 9.44 28.34 12.41
N LEU A 313 9.25 27.13 12.95
CA LEU A 313 9.73 25.89 12.34
C LEU A 313 8.94 25.60 11.07
N VAL A 314 7.62 25.73 11.14
CA VAL A 314 6.72 25.54 9.98
C VAL A 314 7.08 26.49 8.84
N LYS A 315 7.34 27.78 9.13
CA LYS A 315 7.76 28.77 8.12
C LYS A 315 9.10 28.41 7.45
N GLY A 316 10.14 28.10 8.23
CA GLY A 316 11.45 27.72 7.66
C GLY A 316 11.40 26.43 6.83
N VAL A 317 10.63 25.43 7.28
CA VAL A 317 10.45 24.16 6.55
C VAL A 317 9.63 24.38 5.26
N ARG A 318 8.58 25.21 5.30
CA ARG A 318 7.79 25.65 4.13
C ARG A 318 8.67 26.33 3.09
N GLU A 319 9.51 27.28 3.50
CA GLU A 319 10.41 28.01 2.61
C GLU A 319 11.45 27.09 1.96
N GLY A 320 11.98 26.12 2.72
CA GLY A 320 12.87 25.08 2.19
C GLY A 320 12.19 24.21 1.14
N LEU A 321 10.98 23.70 1.43
CA LEU A 321 10.20 22.88 0.52
C LEU A 321 9.81 23.65 -0.75
N LEU A 322 9.38 24.91 -0.60
CA LEU A 322 8.98 25.74 -1.72
C LEU A 322 10.17 26.06 -2.64
N ARG A 323 11.36 26.33 -2.09
CA ARG A 323 12.59 26.49 -2.88
C ARG A 323 12.88 25.23 -3.68
N HIS A 324 12.94 24.06 -3.03
CA HIS A 324 13.16 22.79 -3.72
C HIS A 324 12.14 22.52 -4.85
N LEU A 325 10.85 22.76 -4.60
CA LEU A 325 9.81 22.65 -5.64
C LEU A 325 10.00 23.66 -6.78
N THR A 326 10.49 24.86 -6.48
CA THR A 326 10.81 25.91 -7.47
C THR A 326 11.98 25.48 -8.35
N ASP A 327 13.04 24.92 -7.75
CA ASP A 327 14.22 24.41 -8.45
C ASP A 327 13.83 23.24 -9.37
N VAL A 328 13.06 22.26 -8.86
CA VAL A 328 12.52 21.11 -9.62
C VAL A 328 11.61 21.55 -10.78
N LEU A 329 10.95 22.70 -10.67
CA LEU A 329 10.10 23.30 -11.69
C LEU A 329 10.81 24.37 -12.53
N GLY A 330 12.16 24.35 -12.57
CA GLY A 330 12.94 25.22 -13.46
C GLY A 330 12.85 26.70 -13.11
N ASN A 331 12.87 27.02 -11.82
CA ASN A 331 12.65 28.35 -11.25
C ASN A 331 11.21 28.93 -11.39
N ASP A 332 10.20 28.09 -11.69
CA ASP A 332 8.79 28.50 -11.68
C ASP A 332 8.20 28.52 -10.26
N ALA A 333 8.43 29.64 -9.55
CA ALA A 333 7.96 29.84 -8.18
C ALA A 333 6.42 29.83 -8.03
N VAL A 334 5.65 30.19 -9.08
CA VAL A 334 4.19 30.20 -9.03
C VAL A 334 3.66 28.77 -9.14
N ALA A 335 4.20 27.96 -10.06
CA ALA A 335 3.87 26.54 -10.14
C ALA A 335 4.25 25.81 -8.85
N ALA A 336 5.39 26.11 -8.24
CA ALA A 336 5.80 25.54 -6.95
C ALA A 336 4.81 25.85 -5.81
N GLN A 337 4.26 27.07 -5.74
CA GLN A 337 3.21 27.39 -4.77
C GLN A 337 1.93 26.58 -5.03
N PHE A 338 1.49 26.44 -6.28
CA PHE A 338 0.31 25.65 -6.62
C PHE A 338 0.50 24.15 -6.33
N VAL A 339 1.69 23.58 -6.60
CA VAL A 339 2.05 22.20 -6.23
C VAL A 339 2.10 22.03 -4.71
N LEU A 340 2.61 23.00 -3.95
CA LEU A 340 2.58 22.95 -2.48
C LEU A 340 1.14 22.92 -1.93
N LEU A 341 0.26 23.78 -2.43
CA LEU A 341 -1.17 23.77 -2.05
C LEU A 341 -1.85 22.44 -2.44
N HIS A 342 -1.50 21.89 -3.60
CA HIS A 342 -1.97 20.59 -4.06
C HIS A 342 -1.57 19.44 -3.12
N LEU A 343 -0.29 19.35 -2.72
CA LEU A 343 0.21 18.32 -1.80
C LEU A 343 -0.36 18.43 -0.38
N LEU A 344 -0.83 19.62 0.02
CA LEU A 344 -1.54 19.85 1.28
C LEU A 344 -3.05 19.55 1.21
N SER A 345 -3.62 19.34 0.01
CA SER A 345 -5.06 19.18 -0.18
C SER A 345 -5.62 17.85 0.35
N ARG A 346 -6.85 17.88 0.84
CA ARG A 346 -7.60 16.70 1.31
C ARG A 346 -9.10 16.93 1.27
N VAL A 347 -9.88 15.88 1.08
CA VAL A 347 -11.33 15.90 1.32
C VAL A 347 -11.60 15.86 2.82
N HIS A 348 -11.81 17.03 3.44
CA HIS A 348 -12.09 17.13 4.89
C HIS A 348 -13.58 17.07 5.23
N ALA A 349 -14.46 17.34 4.27
CA ALA A 349 -15.91 17.27 4.45
C ALA A 349 -16.61 16.86 3.15
N ARG A 350 -17.79 16.25 3.29
CA ARG A 350 -18.71 15.98 2.17
C ARG A 350 -20.07 16.57 2.52
N VAL A 351 -20.56 17.48 1.68
CA VAL A 351 -21.87 18.14 1.83
C VAL A 351 -22.68 17.85 0.58
N ASP A 352 -23.89 17.32 0.73
CA ASP A 352 -24.76 16.92 -0.38
C ASP A 352 -24.05 16.07 -1.46
N SER A 353 -23.21 15.13 -0.97
CA SER A 353 -22.32 14.24 -1.72
C SER A 353 -21.12 14.88 -2.45
N LEU A 354 -21.02 16.22 -2.51
CA LEU A 354 -19.87 16.94 -3.06
C LEU A 354 -18.68 16.91 -2.09
N ALA A 355 -17.48 16.63 -2.61
CA ALA A 355 -16.24 16.62 -1.84
C ALA A 355 -15.64 18.03 -1.69
N VAL A 356 -15.44 18.47 -0.45
CA VAL A 356 -14.91 19.79 -0.10
C VAL A 356 -13.46 19.66 0.38
N GLY A 357 -12.56 20.50 -0.14
CA GLY A 357 -11.14 20.54 0.22
C GLY A 357 -10.18 19.86 -0.78
N LYS A 358 -10.71 19.15 -1.79
CA LYS A 358 -9.92 18.68 -2.93
C LYS A 358 -9.35 19.87 -3.70
N PHE A 359 -8.14 19.71 -4.26
CA PHE A 359 -7.53 20.71 -5.14
C PHE A 359 -6.79 19.98 -6.27
N SER A 360 -7.51 19.62 -7.32
CA SER A 360 -6.92 19.01 -8.51
C SER A 360 -6.21 20.06 -9.37
N LEU A 361 -4.98 19.74 -9.78
CA LEU A 361 -4.07 20.65 -10.47
C LEU A 361 -3.76 20.09 -11.86
N ASN A 362 -4.02 20.85 -12.91
CA ASN A 362 -3.52 20.59 -14.25
C ASN A 362 -2.39 21.60 -14.57
N LEU A 363 -1.20 21.08 -14.84
CA LEU A 363 -0.08 21.84 -15.39
C LEU A 363 -0.03 21.65 -16.92
N THR A 364 -0.31 22.72 -17.67
CA THR A 364 -0.31 22.70 -19.14
C THR A 364 1.03 23.16 -19.70
N SER A 365 1.19 23.14 -21.03
CA SER A 365 2.40 23.57 -21.75
C SER A 365 3.57 22.59 -21.60
N PHE A 366 3.30 21.33 -21.26
CA PHE A 366 4.31 20.28 -21.21
C PHE A 366 4.53 19.66 -22.59
N SER A 367 5.61 20.07 -23.28
CA SER A 367 6.09 19.42 -24.49
C SER A 367 6.85 18.13 -24.16
N LYS A 368 7.04 17.26 -25.14
CA LYS A 368 7.80 16.00 -24.97
C LYS A 368 9.20 16.21 -24.35
N GLU A 369 9.84 17.33 -24.67
CA GLU A 369 11.13 17.72 -24.10
C GLU A 369 11.00 18.12 -22.62
N THR A 370 10.04 18.99 -22.28
CA THR A 370 9.87 19.43 -20.89
C THR A 370 9.32 18.34 -19.97
N VAL A 371 8.52 17.38 -20.47
CA VAL A 371 8.12 16.17 -19.73
C VAL A 371 9.34 15.33 -19.35
N SER A 372 10.26 15.10 -20.30
CA SER A 372 11.42 14.23 -20.08
C SER A 372 12.37 14.76 -19.00
N VAL A 373 12.43 16.08 -18.81
CA VAL A 373 13.25 16.76 -17.81
C VAL A 373 12.45 17.04 -16.54
N PHE A 374 11.45 17.92 -16.61
CA PHE A 374 10.70 18.42 -15.46
C PHE A 374 9.62 17.47 -14.99
N GLY A 375 8.95 16.73 -15.89
CA GLY A 375 7.95 15.74 -15.52
C GLY A 375 8.54 14.57 -14.72
N ASN A 376 9.70 14.07 -15.13
CA ASN A 376 10.44 13.05 -14.39
C ASN A 376 10.97 13.59 -13.05
N GLY A 377 11.54 14.80 -13.03
CA GLY A 377 12.00 15.46 -11.80
C GLY A 377 10.87 15.68 -10.78
N LEU A 378 9.72 16.17 -11.24
CA LEU A 378 8.53 16.40 -10.41
C LEU A 378 7.97 15.10 -9.83
N ASN A 379 7.82 14.05 -10.64
CA ASN A 379 7.39 12.75 -10.14
C ASN A 379 8.38 12.19 -9.10
N LEU A 380 9.70 12.29 -9.35
CA LEU A 380 10.71 11.86 -8.38
C LEU A 380 10.65 12.66 -7.07
N ALA A 381 10.47 13.98 -7.15
CA ALA A 381 10.31 14.83 -5.97
C ALA A 381 9.06 14.45 -5.15
N ILE A 382 7.91 14.25 -5.82
CA ILE A 382 6.67 13.86 -5.14
C ILE A 382 6.78 12.45 -4.54
N ASN A 383 7.36 11.48 -5.24
CA ASN A 383 7.63 10.12 -4.71
C ASN A 383 8.49 10.17 -3.43
N ASN A 384 9.42 11.12 -3.35
CA ASN A 384 10.25 11.35 -2.17
C ASN A 384 9.53 12.10 -1.03
N LEU A 385 8.39 12.75 -1.28
CA LEU A 385 7.66 13.60 -0.33
C LEU A 385 6.41 12.93 0.27
N VAL A 386 5.65 12.15 -0.49
CA VAL A 386 4.36 11.57 -0.06
C VAL A 386 4.42 10.03 0.01
N PRO A 387 3.62 9.37 0.87
CA PRO A 387 3.81 7.94 1.16
C PRO A 387 3.34 7.02 0.03
N PHE A 388 2.33 7.44 -0.74
CA PHE A 388 1.73 6.66 -1.82
C PHE A 388 1.63 7.52 -3.09
N THR A 389 2.22 7.05 -4.18
CA THR A 389 2.22 7.69 -5.50
C THR A 389 1.94 6.69 -6.60
N GLN A 390 1.12 7.08 -7.55
CA GLN A 390 0.88 6.34 -8.78
C GLN A 390 0.94 7.30 -9.98
N CYS A 391 1.43 6.82 -11.11
CA CYS A 391 1.42 7.55 -12.38
C CYS A 391 0.62 6.75 -13.41
N ILE A 392 -0.29 7.41 -14.12
CA ILE A 392 -1.08 6.83 -15.21
C ILE A 392 -0.70 7.54 -16.53
N PRO A 393 -0.11 6.83 -17.51
CA PRO A 393 0.06 7.34 -18.86
C PRO A 393 -1.28 7.27 -19.60
N LEU A 394 -1.92 8.42 -19.81
CA LEU A 394 -3.25 8.53 -20.40
C LEU A 394 -3.17 8.44 -21.93
N THR A 395 -2.91 7.24 -22.46
CA THR A 395 -2.99 6.95 -23.90
C THR A 395 -4.34 6.35 -24.27
N VAL A 396 -4.71 6.41 -25.55
CA VAL A 396 -5.93 5.77 -26.07
C VAL A 396 -5.89 4.26 -25.86
N ASP A 397 -4.73 3.63 -26.06
CA ASP A 397 -4.54 2.20 -25.86
C ASP A 397 -4.71 1.82 -24.37
N TYR A 398 -4.09 2.58 -23.46
CA TYR A 398 -4.23 2.36 -22.02
C TYR A 398 -5.68 2.50 -21.56
N LEU A 399 -6.39 3.54 -22.01
CA LEU A 399 -7.82 3.73 -21.73
C LEU A 399 -8.68 2.58 -22.26
N ASN A 400 -8.36 2.03 -23.43
CA ASN A 400 -9.12 0.96 -24.07
C ASN A 400 -8.81 -0.44 -23.54
N SER A 401 -7.66 -0.66 -22.89
CA SER A 401 -7.20 -1.99 -22.43
C SER A 401 -7.27 -2.20 -20.91
N VAL A 402 -7.07 -1.16 -20.10
CA VAL A 402 -6.94 -1.28 -18.64
C VAL A 402 -8.30 -1.24 -17.95
N THR A 403 -8.43 -1.90 -16.80
CA THR A 403 -9.61 -1.80 -15.92
C THR A 403 -9.31 -0.81 -14.79
N LEU A 404 -9.85 0.42 -14.87
CA LEU A 404 -9.64 1.44 -13.83
C LEU A 404 -10.54 1.25 -12.61
N ALA A 405 -11.81 0.93 -12.85
CA ALA A 405 -12.83 0.68 -11.84
C ALA A 405 -12.76 -0.78 -11.33
N PRO A 406 -12.82 -1.05 -10.01
CA PRO A 406 -12.90 -2.41 -9.48
C PRO A 406 -14.19 -3.11 -9.88
N ARG A 407 -14.14 -4.42 -10.13
CA ARG A 407 -15.29 -5.23 -10.58
C ARG A 407 -15.41 -6.54 -9.82
N LYS A 408 -16.61 -6.87 -9.34
CA LYS A 408 -16.89 -8.18 -8.72
C LYS A 408 -16.93 -9.26 -9.80
N ASP A 409 -16.03 -10.23 -9.70
CA ASP A 409 -16.10 -11.50 -10.40
C ASP A 409 -16.93 -12.48 -9.55
N TYR A 410 -18.07 -12.92 -10.09
CA TYR A 410 -18.96 -13.88 -9.46
C TYR A 410 -18.50 -15.34 -9.62
N GLN A 411 -17.67 -15.66 -10.62
CA GLN A 411 -17.12 -17.01 -10.79
C GLN A 411 -16.03 -17.30 -9.76
N ALA A 412 -15.15 -16.32 -9.54
CA ALA A 412 -14.13 -16.38 -8.49
C ALA A 412 -14.67 -15.96 -7.10
N ASN A 413 -15.90 -15.43 -7.02
CA ASN A 413 -16.47 -14.71 -5.87
C ASN A 413 -15.52 -13.65 -5.26
N ARG A 414 -14.80 -12.89 -6.09
CA ARG A 414 -13.78 -11.92 -5.66
C ARG A 414 -13.94 -10.57 -6.32
N LEU A 415 -13.60 -9.51 -5.60
CA LEU A 415 -13.45 -8.18 -6.15
C LEU A 415 -12.11 -8.09 -6.89
N VAL A 416 -12.18 -8.05 -8.22
CA VAL A 416 -11.02 -7.79 -9.07
C VAL A 416 -10.67 -6.32 -8.95
N SER A 417 -9.46 -6.05 -8.48
CA SER A 417 -8.99 -4.69 -8.24
C SER A 417 -8.79 -3.93 -9.55
N GLY A 418 -9.33 -2.71 -9.60
CA GLY A 418 -9.04 -1.74 -10.65
C GLY A 418 -7.91 -0.80 -10.21
N VAL A 419 -7.24 -0.16 -11.18
CA VAL A 419 -6.09 0.73 -10.89
C VAL A 419 -6.43 1.85 -9.89
N LEU A 420 -7.68 2.34 -9.88
CA LEU A 420 -8.14 3.41 -8.98
C LEU A 420 -8.55 2.92 -7.58
N GLN A 421 -8.33 1.64 -7.25
CA GLN A 421 -8.47 1.13 -5.88
C GLN A 421 -7.25 1.53 -5.04
N LEU A 422 -7.20 2.81 -4.66
CA LEU A 422 -6.11 3.39 -3.88
C LEU A 422 -6.53 3.68 -2.45
N ALA A 423 -5.54 3.73 -1.55
CA ALA A 423 -5.75 4.14 -0.17
C ALA A 423 -6.02 5.65 -0.09
N ASP A 424 -6.80 6.05 0.93
CA ASP A 424 -7.00 7.47 1.25
C ASP A 424 -5.65 8.15 1.49
N GLY A 425 -5.47 9.30 0.82
CA GLY A 425 -4.23 10.06 0.89
C GLY A 425 -3.33 9.95 -0.34
N SER A 426 -3.57 8.99 -1.23
CA SER A 426 -2.70 8.70 -2.38
C SER A 426 -2.60 9.87 -3.36
N HIS A 427 -1.41 10.06 -3.93
CA HIS A 427 -1.17 11.00 -5.02
C HIS A 427 -1.16 10.28 -6.37
N LEU A 428 -1.92 10.82 -7.33
CA LEU A 428 -2.10 10.27 -8.66
C LEU A 428 -1.70 11.31 -9.71
N THR A 429 -0.56 11.07 -10.36
CA THR A 429 -0.16 11.82 -11.57
C THR A 429 -0.83 11.20 -12.79
N ILE A 430 -1.41 12.02 -13.66
CA ILE A 430 -1.96 11.60 -14.95
C ILE A 430 -1.19 12.34 -16.05
N ASP A 431 -0.47 11.59 -16.88
CA ASP A 431 0.26 12.11 -18.05
C ASP A 431 -0.64 12.05 -19.29
N GLU A 432 -1.19 13.19 -19.69
CA GLU A 432 -1.98 13.38 -20.91
C GLU A 432 -1.12 13.86 -22.10
N THR A 433 0.19 14.06 -21.93
CA THR A 433 1.09 14.55 -23.01
C THR A 433 1.29 13.54 -24.14
N GLN A 434 0.92 12.29 -23.90
CA GLN A 434 0.93 11.21 -24.89
C GLN A 434 -0.47 10.93 -25.47
N LEU A 435 -1.51 11.64 -25.04
CA LEU A 435 -2.87 11.46 -25.53
C LEU A 435 -3.01 12.02 -26.95
N GLN A 436 -3.41 11.18 -27.89
CA GLN A 436 -3.66 11.55 -29.28
C GLN A 436 -5.14 11.38 -29.62
N ALA A 437 -5.60 12.07 -30.68
CA ALA A 437 -6.95 11.89 -31.19
C ALA A 437 -7.14 10.45 -31.69
N GLY A 438 -8.09 9.73 -31.08
CA GLY A 438 -8.39 8.34 -31.40
C GLY A 438 -9.79 7.94 -30.93
N THR A 439 -10.20 6.70 -31.24
CA THR A 439 -11.51 6.18 -30.86
C THR A 439 -11.44 5.39 -29.56
N LEU A 440 -12.22 5.81 -28.57
CA LEU A 440 -12.43 5.03 -27.35
C LEU A 440 -13.47 3.93 -27.61
N ASN A 441 -13.18 2.71 -27.15
CA ASN A 441 -14.16 1.63 -27.07
C ASN A 441 -15.08 1.85 -25.84
N SER A 442 -16.03 0.94 -25.58
CA SER A 442 -16.92 1.05 -24.42
C SER A 442 -16.15 1.12 -23.10
N THR A 443 -15.09 0.32 -22.94
CA THR A 443 -14.21 0.32 -21.76
C THR A 443 -13.48 1.66 -21.61
N GLY A 444 -12.98 2.26 -22.69
CA GLY A 444 -12.36 3.57 -22.70
C GLY A 444 -13.32 4.71 -22.33
N VAL A 445 -14.56 4.65 -22.80
CA VAL A 445 -15.61 5.60 -22.43
C VAL A 445 -15.99 5.48 -20.95
N ASP A 446 -16.10 4.25 -20.43
CA ASP A 446 -16.39 4.00 -19.02
C ASP A 446 -15.21 4.42 -18.13
N ASN A 447 -13.96 4.08 -18.50
CA ASN A 447 -12.74 4.52 -17.81
C ASN A 447 -12.62 6.06 -17.76
N ALA A 448 -12.88 6.74 -18.89
CA ALA A 448 -12.91 8.20 -18.92
C ALA A 448 -13.99 8.79 -18.01
N ARG A 449 -15.17 8.15 -17.93
CA ARG A 449 -16.23 8.54 -16.97
C ARG A 449 -15.78 8.32 -15.52
N THR A 450 -15.15 7.20 -15.19
CA THR A 450 -14.65 6.93 -13.84
C THR A 450 -13.59 7.95 -13.42
N LEU A 451 -12.65 8.29 -14.30
CA LEU A 451 -11.65 9.33 -14.04
C LEU A 451 -12.29 10.70 -13.81
N LYS A 452 -13.28 11.08 -14.64
CA LYS A 452 -14.03 12.32 -14.45
C LYS A 452 -14.77 12.33 -13.11
N ASN A 453 -15.47 11.26 -12.75
CA ASN A 453 -16.19 11.13 -11.48
C ASN A 453 -15.24 11.19 -10.28
N LEU A 454 -14.01 10.67 -10.40
CA LEU A 454 -12.96 10.80 -9.40
C LEU A 454 -12.49 12.26 -9.25
N VAL A 455 -12.25 12.98 -10.37
CA VAL A 455 -11.85 14.40 -10.35
C VAL A 455 -12.95 15.29 -9.75
N GLU A 456 -14.21 15.12 -10.16
CA GLU A 456 -15.32 15.99 -9.75
C GLU A 456 -15.88 15.65 -8.36
N LEU A 457 -16.11 14.37 -8.06
CA LEU A 457 -16.85 13.92 -6.87
C LEU A 457 -15.96 13.23 -5.82
N GLN A 458 -14.70 12.91 -6.15
CA GLN A 458 -13.81 12.12 -5.29
C GLN A 458 -14.48 10.81 -4.88
N LYS A 459 -15.00 10.08 -5.87
CA LYS A 459 -15.66 8.79 -5.74
C LYS A 459 -15.19 7.86 -6.85
N VAL A 460 -15.18 6.56 -6.57
CA VAL A 460 -14.92 5.50 -7.56
C VAL A 460 -16.14 4.58 -7.60
N GLU A 461 -16.66 4.33 -8.80
CA GLU A 461 -17.75 3.36 -9.02
C GLU A 461 -17.17 1.94 -9.01
N TYR A 462 -17.68 1.07 -8.14
CA TYR A 462 -17.34 -0.34 -8.08
C TYR A 462 -18.45 -1.11 -8.80
N ASP A 463 -18.08 -1.90 -9.81
CA ASP A 463 -19.01 -2.62 -10.66
C ASP A 463 -19.32 -4.01 -10.09
N PHE A 464 -20.54 -4.20 -9.58
CA PHE A 464 -21.03 -5.49 -9.10
C PHE A 464 -21.88 -6.21 -10.17
N THR A 465 -21.66 -5.92 -11.47
CA THR A 465 -22.37 -6.48 -12.65
C THR A 465 -23.86 -6.10 -12.73
N TYR A 466 -24.62 -6.25 -11.64
CA TYR A 466 -26.04 -5.96 -11.53
C TYR A 466 -26.32 -4.55 -10.97
N TYR A 467 -25.39 -3.99 -10.21
CA TYR A 467 -25.46 -2.64 -9.67
C TYR A 467 -24.06 -2.03 -9.58
N LYS A 468 -24.00 -0.71 -9.46
CA LYS A 468 -22.76 0.03 -9.18
C LYS A 468 -22.81 0.60 -7.77
N MET A 469 -21.68 0.53 -7.09
CA MET A 469 -21.54 1.03 -5.71
C MET A 469 -20.52 2.16 -5.68
N GLU A 470 -20.93 3.37 -5.30
CA GLU A 470 -20.01 4.51 -5.21
C GLU A 470 -19.22 4.47 -3.89
N MET A 471 -17.93 4.15 -3.97
CA MET A 471 -17.01 4.31 -2.84
C MET A 471 -16.46 5.73 -2.81
N ALA A 472 -16.42 6.34 -1.63
CA ALA A 472 -15.69 7.59 -1.42
C ALA A 472 -14.18 7.33 -1.44
N ALA A 473 -13.41 8.30 -1.93
CA ALA A 473 -11.94 8.30 -1.91
C ALA A 473 -11.38 9.69 -1.55
N ASP A 474 -10.17 9.77 -1.01
CA ASP A 474 -9.38 11.02 -0.89
C ASP A 474 -8.07 10.91 -1.70
N ILE A 475 -8.12 11.23 -3.00
CA ILE A 475 -6.99 11.09 -3.94
C ILE A 475 -6.57 12.47 -4.46
N GLN A 476 -5.30 12.81 -4.28
CA GLN A 476 -4.68 14.02 -4.83
C GLN A 476 -4.40 13.79 -6.33
N LEU A 477 -4.99 14.61 -7.20
CA LEU A 477 -4.87 14.50 -8.66
C LEU A 477 -4.01 15.62 -9.26
N LEU A 478 -2.87 15.23 -9.84
CA LEU A 478 -2.01 16.07 -10.66
C LEU A 478 -2.12 15.63 -12.12
N ILE A 479 -2.42 16.54 -13.03
CA ILE A 479 -2.51 16.28 -14.47
C ILE A 479 -1.38 17.05 -15.15
N VAL A 480 -0.67 16.39 -16.06
CA VAL A 480 0.39 16.98 -16.88
C VAL A 480 -0.05 16.85 -18.34
N SER A 481 -0.19 17.97 -19.06
CA SER A 481 -0.77 17.97 -20.41
C SER A 481 -0.16 19.04 -21.33
N GLU A 482 -0.26 18.84 -22.65
CA GLU A 482 0.18 19.86 -23.63
C GLU A 482 -0.71 21.11 -23.55
N GLY A 483 -2.04 20.92 -23.53
CA GLY A 483 -3.05 21.98 -23.38
C GLY A 483 -4.04 21.71 -22.25
N LYS A 484 -5.12 22.49 -22.15
CA LYS A 484 -6.19 22.23 -21.16
C LYS A 484 -6.83 20.86 -21.42
N SER A 485 -6.86 19.99 -20.40
CA SER A 485 -7.54 18.69 -20.49
C SER A 485 -9.02 18.86 -20.81
N ASN A 486 -9.51 18.09 -21.78
CA ASN A 486 -10.93 17.99 -22.12
C ASN A 486 -11.61 16.78 -21.43
N ILE A 487 -10.83 15.79 -21.00
CA ILE A 487 -11.34 14.60 -20.31
C ILE A 487 -11.45 14.86 -18.80
N LEU A 488 -10.49 15.60 -18.23
CA LEU A 488 -10.32 15.75 -16.79
C LEU A 488 -10.51 17.23 -16.38
N PRO A 489 -11.69 17.61 -15.86
CA PRO A 489 -11.98 18.98 -15.46
C PRO A 489 -11.32 19.32 -14.11
N ALA A 490 -10.01 19.59 -14.16
CA ALA A 490 -9.23 20.00 -12.99
C ALA A 490 -9.74 21.33 -12.40
N ASP A 491 -9.69 21.45 -11.07
CA ASP A 491 -10.14 22.63 -10.34
C ASP A 491 -9.29 23.87 -10.72
N LEU A 492 -7.98 23.67 -10.84
CA LEU A 492 -7.02 24.68 -11.29
C LEU A 492 -6.22 24.20 -12.50
N VAL A 493 -6.17 25.03 -13.54
CA VAL A 493 -5.33 24.84 -14.75
C VAL A 493 -4.27 25.95 -14.76
N LEU A 494 -2.99 25.60 -14.89
CA LEU A 494 -1.86 26.54 -14.86
C LEU A 494 -0.88 26.28 -16.02
N PRO A 495 -0.60 27.27 -16.88
CA PRO A 495 0.47 27.19 -17.87
C PRO A 495 1.85 27.18 -17.20
N PHE A 496 2.60 26.09 -17.40
CA PHE A 496 3.96 25.93 -16.89
C PHE A 496 4.95 26.81 -17.67
N HIS A 497 5.82 27.52 -16.95
CA HIS A 497 6.76 28.48 -17.54
C HIS A 497 8.15 28.33 -16.87
N PRO A 498 8.93 27.30 -17.25
CA PRO A 498 10.29 27.13 -16.74
C PRO A 498 11.19 28.28 -17.25
N SER A 499 11.94 28.88 -16.32
CA SER A 499 12.89 29.98 -16.61
C SER A 499 14.35 29.51 -16.68
N SER A 500 14.64 28.30 -16.20
CA SER A 500 15.97 27.68 -16.18
C SER A 500 15.87 26.16 -16.29
N VAL A 501 16.98 25.51 -16.64
CA VAL A 501 17.13 24.05 -16.61
C VAL A 501 18.28 23.71 -15.67
N ASP A 502 18.11 24.07 -14.40
CA ASP A 502 19.09 23.76 -13.36
C ASP A 502 18.91 22.32 -12.85
N SER A 503 20.01 21.63 -12.57
CA SER A 503 19.97 20.29 -11.97
C SER A 503 19.59 20.39 -10.50
N SER A 504 18.47 19.75 -10.12
CA SER A 504 18.04 19.70 -8.71
C SER A 504 19.13 19.13 -7.81
N GLU A 505 19.48 19.86 -6.75
CA GLU A 505 20.48 19.42 -5.78
C GLU A 505 20.03 18.16 -5.02
N VAL A 506 20.98 17.31 -4.64
CA VAL A 506 20.70 16.11 -3.84
C VAL A 506 20.29 16.54 -2.42
N VAL A 507 18.99 16.45 -2.14
CA VAL A 507 18.43 16.80 -0.83
C VAL A 507 18.88 15.79 0.23
N ASP A 508 19.29 16.31 1.39
CA ASP A 508 19.67 15.50 2.55
C ASP A 508 18.46 14.75 3.17
N ALA A 509 18.75 13.63 3.85
CA ALA A 509 17.73 12.75 4.40
C ALA A 509 16.93 13.38 5.56
N GLU A 510 17.54 14.26 6.36
CA GLU A 510 16.85 14.92 7.48
C GLU A 510 15.88 16.02 6.99
N THR A 511 16.26 16.74 5.94
CA THR A 511 15.42 17.72 5.25
C THR A 511 14.20 17.04 4.60
N LEU A 512 14.40 15.89 3.94
CA LEU A 512 13.28 15.08 3.44
C LEU A 512 12.35 14.61 4.56
N LYS A 513 12.87 14.18 5.71
CA LYS A 513 12.03 13.84 6.89
C LYS A 513 11.25 15.05 7.40
N ALA A 514 11.87 16.23 7.47
CA ALA A 514 11.21 17.46 7.90
C ALA A 514 10.08 17.86 6.94
N TRP A 515 10.27 17.75 5.63
CA TRP A 515 9.21 18.00 4.64
C TRP A 515 8.08 16.98 4.69
N ARG A 516 8.39 15.68 4.87
CA ARG A 516 7.38 14.62 5.06
C ARG A 516 6.54 14.85 6.31
N TRP A 517 7.19 15.21 7.43
CA TRP A 517 6.51 15.59 8.67
C TRP A 517 5.62 16.82 8.46
N TYR A 518 6.14 17.88 7.83
CA TYR A 518 5.38 19.09 7.50
C TYR A 518 4.11 18.78 6.70
N LEU A 519 4.23 18.01 5.61
CA LEU A 519 3.07 17.65 4.77
C LEU A 519 2.05 16.81 5.54
N ALA A 520 2.49 15.78 6.25
CA ALA A 520 1.62 14.89 7.02
C ALA A 520 0.89 15.61 8.17
N THR A 521 1.60 16.46 8.92
CA THR A 521 1.03 17.21 10.05
C THR A 521 0.06 18.27 9.57
N LEU A 522 0.44 19.11 8.61
CA LEU A 522 -0.41 20.21 8.15
C LEU A 522 -1.63 19.73 7.38
N ARG A 523 -1.52 18.68 6.56
CA ARG A 523 -2.66 18.02 5.93
C ARG A 523 -3.67 17.50 6.98
N SER A 524 -3.25 17.21 8.21
CA SER A 524 -4.15 16.75 9.27
C SER A 524 -4.90 17.87 10.02
N LEU A 525 -4.46 19.12 9.94
CA LEU A 525 -4.98 20.23 10.75
C LEU A 525 -6.47 20.55 10.46
N PRO A 526 -7.32 20.74 11.50
CA PRO A 526 -8.64 21.32 11.32
C PRO A 526 -8.51 22.81 10.98
N HIS A 527 -9.30 23.28 10.02
CA HIS A 527 -9.30 24.69 9.61
C HIS A 527 -10.71 25.29 9.65
N SER A 528 -10.85 26.46 10.29
CA SER A 528 -12.08 27.26 10.39
C SER A 528 -11.96 28.56 9.58
N ILE A 529 -13.08 29.13 9.13
CA ILE A 529 -13.10 30.51 8.62
C ILE A 529 -13.98 31.30 9.59
N GLU A 530 -13.38 32.23 10.33
CA GLU A 530 -14.07 33.03 11.33
C GLU A 530 -15.13 33.97 10.70
N PRO A 531 -16.23 34.28 11.41
CA PRO A 531 -17.35 35.06 10.86
C PRO A 531 -16.97 36.45 10.33
N GLU A 532 -15.93 37.07 10.89
CA GLU A 532 -15.39 38.34 10.43
C GLU A 532 -14.74 38.20 9.04
N MET A 533 -13.93 37.15 8.86
CA MET A 533 -13.28 36.87 7.58
C MET A 533 -14.28 36.35 6.54
N GLN A 534 -15.35 35.65 6.95
CA GLN A 534 -16.42 35.24 6.03
C GLN A 534 -17.03 36.46 5.31
N LYS A 535 -17.34 37.55 6.03
CA LYS A 535 -17.86 38.78 5.41
C LYS A 535 -16.88 39.41 4.43
N VAL A 536 -15.60 39.52 4.81
CA VAL A 536 -14.55 40.07 3.93
C VAL A 536 -14.43 39.25 2.64
N VAL A 537 -14.51 37.91 2.74
CA VAL A 537 -14.51 37.03 1.58
C VAL A 537 -15.80 37.21 0.75
N GLU A 538 -16.98 37.26 1.37
CA GLU A 538 -18.25 37.49 0.67
C GLU A 538 -18.24 38.81 -0.12
N ASP A 539 -17.80 39.91 0.49
CA ASP A 539 -17.68 41.22 -0.17
C ASP A 539 -16.68 41.19 -1.35
N ASP A 540 -15.51 40.57 -1.17
CA ASP A 540 -14.51 40.39 -2.23
C ASP A 540 -15.05 39.51 -3.38
N LEU A 541 -15.79 38.43 -3.10
CA LEU A 541 -16.37 37.54 -4.11
C LEU A 541 -17.50 38.24 -4.88
N VAL A 542 -18.30 39.08 -4.21
CA VAL A 542 -19.32 39.92 -4.86
C VAL A 542 -18.65 40.96 -5.76
N ALA A 543 -17.60 41.65 -5.29
CA ALA A 543 -16.84 42.60 -6.09
C ALA A 543 -16.18 41.93 -7.31
N ALA A 544 -15.60 40.74 -7.14
CA ALA A 544 -15.03 39.95 -8.23
C ALA A 544 -16.07 39.58 -9.30
N ARG A 545 -17.29 39.15 -8.89
CA ARG A 545 -18.39 38.87 -9.83
C ARG A 545 -18.91 40.12 -10.55
N GLN A 546 -18.85 41.28 -9.90
CA GLN A 546 -19.24 42.55 -10.53
C GLN A 546 -18.23 42.99 -11.60
N ALA A 547 -16.92 42.80 -11.34
CA ALA A 547 -15.85 43.09 -12.29
C ALA A 547 -15.80 42.06 -13.44
N ASP A 548 -15.99 40.78 -13.13
CA ASP A 548 -15.87 39.67 -14.07
C ASP A 548 -17.07 38.71 -13.95
N ARG A 549 -18.03 38.89 -14.87
CA ARG A 549 -19.27 38.08 -14.92
C ARG A 549 -19.05 36.63 -15.37
N SER A 550 -17.85 36.25 -15.79
CA SER A 550 -17.55 34.86 -16.17
C SER A 550 -17.35 33.95 -14.95
N LEU A 551 -17.13 34.50 -13.75
CA LEU A 551 -16.78 33.75 -12.55
C LEU A 551 -17.94 32.97 -11.94
N GLY A 552 -17.81 31.65 -12.00
CA GLY A 552 -18.79 30.69 -11.52
C GLY A 552 -18.73 30.45 -10.01
N SER A 553 -19.63 29.60 -9.51
CA SER A 553 -19.57 29.08 -8.14
C SER A 553 -18.34 28.19 -7.89
N GLN A 554 -17.88 27.48 -8.93
CA GLN A 554 -16.69 26.63 -8.86
C GLN A 554 -15.41 27.43 -8.62
N ASP A 555 -15.22 28.58 -9.29
CA ASP A 555 -14.07 29.46 -9.06
C ASP A 555 -14.03 29.98 -7.62
N PHE A 556 -15.18 30.31 -7.06
CA PHE A 556 -15.28 30.80 -5.68
C PHE A 556 -15.03 29.69 -4.65
N SER A 557 -15.52 28.47 -4.92
CA SER A 557 -15.17 27.27 -4.15
C SER A 557 -13.66 26.97 -4.19
N ARG A 558 -13.02 27.15 -5.36
CA ARG A 558 -11.57 27.06 -5.53
C ARG A 558 -10.84 28.11 -4.71
N TRP A 559 -11.22 29.39 -4.78
CA TRP A 559 -10.56 30.45 -4.01
C TRP A 559 -10.69 30.23 -2.50
N LEU A 560 -11.87 29.84 -2.01
CA LEU A 560 -12.08 29.43 -0.61
C LEU A 560 -11.17 28.27 -0.21
N THR A 561 -11.02 27.27 -1.08
CA THR A 561 -10.14 26.12 -0.86
C THR A 561 -8.66 26.55 -0.84
N MET A 562 -8.23 27.39 -1.79
CA MET A 562 -6.89 27.98 -1.79
C MET A 562 -6.61 28.81 -0.53
N GLY A 563 -7.58 29.58 -0.02
CA GLY A 563 -7.47 30.33 1.23
C GLY A 563 -7.17 29.41 2.41
N ARG A 564 -7.97 28.35 2.57
CA ARG A 564 -7.77 27.33 3.63
C ARG A 564 -6.40 26.65 3.51
N LEU A 565 -6.00 26.26 2.30
CA LEU A 565 -4.72 25.61 2.04
C LEU A 565 -3.53 26.56 2.25
N MET A 566 -3.70 27.85 1.95
CA MET A 566 -2.67 28.86 2.18
C MET A 566 -2.41 29.04 3.68
N SER A 567 -3.44 29.29 4.49
CA SER A 567 -3.32 29.35 5.95
C SER A 567 -2.76 28.06 6.55
N ALA A 568 -3.27 26.90 6.10
CA ALA A 568 -2.75 25.60 6.54
C ALA A 568 -1.25 25.44 6.22
N SER A 569 -0.75 25.96 5.08
CA SER A 569 0.68 25.91 4.71
C SER A 569 1.59 26.67 5.69
N PHE A 570 1.06 27.65 6.43
CA PHE A 570 1.77 28.38 7.48
C PHE A 570 1.59 27.79 8.88
N GLY A 571 0.80 26.71 9.02
CA GLY A 571 0.44 26.11 10.30
C GLY A 571 -0.72 26.79 11.02
N GLU A 572 -1.48 27.63 10.32
CA GLU A 572 -2.60 28.37 10.90
C GLU A 572 -3.93 27.67 10.66
N ILE A 573 -4.75 27.61 11.71
CA ILE A 573 -6.08 26.97 11.70
C ILE A 573 -7.21 27.91 11.26
N CYS A 574 -6.90 29.19 11.03
CA CYS A 574 -7.87 30.21 10.63
C CYS A 574 -7.39 30.99 9.39
N LEU A 575 -8.33 31.43 8.56
CA LEU A 575 -8.04 32.30 7.42
C LEU A 575 -7.77 33.74 7.90
N THR A 576 -6.60 34.28 7.55
CA THR A 576 -6.24 35.69 7.81
C THR A 576 -6.35 36.52 6.52
N LEU A 577 -6.44 37.85 6.68
CA LEU A 577 -6.49 38.77 5.54
C LEU A 577 -5.22 38.69 4.66
N GLU A 578 -4.05 38.48 5.28
CA GLU A 578 -2.77 38.33 4.57
C GLU A 578 -2.77 37.07 3.67
N HIS A 579 -3.20 35.93 4.21
CA HIS A 579 -3.32 34.68 3.44
C HIS A 579 -4.36 34.78 2.32
N TRP A 580 -5.45 35.51 2.54
CA TRP A 580 -6.43 35.81 1.51
C TRP A 580 -5.89 36.72 0.40
N GLN A 581 -5.11 37.75 0.74
CA GLN A 581 -4.44 38.61 -0.24
C GLN A 581 -3.42 37.84 -1.08
N LEU A 582 -2.63 36.94 -0.48
CA LEU A 582 -1.71 36.05 -1.21
C LEU A 582 -2.44 35.14 -2.22
N VAL A 583 -3.63 34.65 -1.89
CA VAL A 583 -4.47 33.86 -2.81
C VAL A 583 -4.97 34.70 -3.98
N LYS A 584 -5.39 35.96 -3.73
CA LYS A 584 -5.77 36.89 -4.81
C LYS A 584 -4.59 37.20 -5.74
N GLU A 585 -3.38 37.35 -5.19
CA GLU A 585 -2.16 37.58 -5.97
C GLU A 585 -1.74 36.36 -6.80
N LEU A 586 -1.82 35.14 -6.25
CA LEU A 586 -1.56 33.91 -7.01
C LEU A 586 -2.54 33.72 -8.17
N GLU A 587 -3.83 34.02 -7.98
CA GLU A 587 -4.80 33.99 -9.07
C GLU A 587 -4.55 35.10 -10.11
N ARG A 588 -4.08 36.28 -9.69
CA ARG A 588 -3.67 37.38 -10.59
C ARG A 588 -2.51 36.94 -11.49
N LEU A 589 -1.42 36.44 -10.90
CA LEU A 589 -0.25 35.89 -11.61
C LEU A 589 -0.63 34.74 -12.55
N ARG A 590 -1.55 33.87 -12.11
CA ARG A 590 -2.08 32.79 -12.95
C ARG A 590 -2.85 33.32 -14.17
N ARG A 591 -3.67 34.37 -14.03
CA ARG A 591 -4.40 35.00 -15.15
C ARG A 591 -3.44 35.64 -16.16
N GLU A 592 -2.37 36.28 -15.70
CA GLU A 592 -1.35 36.88 -16.58
C GLU A 592 -0.70 35.84 -17.51
N ARG A 593 -0.45 34.62 -17.02
CA ARG A 593 0.10 33.52 -17.85
C ARG A 593 -0.80 33.16 -19.03
N PHE A 594 -2.12 33.15 -18.84
CA PHE A 594 -3.05 32.89 -19.93
C PHE A 594 -3.07 34.03 -20.97
N GLN A 595 -2.84 35.27 -20.55
CA GLN A 595 -2.76 36.43 -21.46
C GLN A 595 -1.45 36.46 -22.26
N GLY A 596 -0.37 35.90 -21.73
CA GLY A 596 0.91 35.75 -22.44
C GLY A 596 0.98 34.55 -23.41
N THR A 597 -0.05 33.70 -23.47
CA THR A 597 -0.09 32.49 -24.31
C THR A 597 -0.98 32.64 -25.57
N THR A 598 -1.52 33.84 -25.80
CA THR A 598 -2.30 34.21 -27.01
C THR A 598 -1.57 35.22 -27.87
#